data_AF-A0A959TI66-F1
#
_entry.id   AF-A0A959TI66-F1
#
_cell.length_a   1.000
_cell.length_b   1.000
_cell.length_c   1.000
_cell.angle_alpha   90.00
_cell.angle_beta   90.00
_cell.angle_gamma   90.00
#
_symmetry.space_group_name_H-M   'P 1'
#
loop_
_entity.id
_entity.type
_entity.pdbx_description
1 polymer ?
#
loop_
_entity_poly.entity_id
_entity_poly.type
_entity_poly.pdbx_seq_one_letter_code
_entity_poly.pdbx_strand_id
1 'polypeptide(L)'
;MEFVSFAERHIGPDAHDTGTMLKAIGVSSLDELIERTVPGGIRLGQALQLGRPLTEREQLAGMKAIGARNDVFRSYIGMGYY
;
A
#
# COMPACT_ATOMS: atom_id res chain seq x y z
N MET A 1 19.89 11.70 5.44
CA MET A 1 19.74 10.83 4.26
C MET A 1 18.28 10.45 4.22
N GLU A 2 17.52 11.02 3.28
CA GLU A 2 16.14 10.59 3.07
C GLU A 2 16.13 9.21 2.43
N PHE A 3 15.31 8.31 2.95
CA PHE A 3 15.11 6.99 2.38
C PHE A 3 13.87 7.04 1.49
N VAL A 4 13.99 6.52 0.26
CA VAL A 4 12.84 6.33 -0.64
C VAL A 4 11.83 5.42 0.05
N SER A 5 10.58 5.86 0.10
CA SER A 5 9.46 5.11 0.66
C SER A 5 8.99 4.02 -0.30
N PHE A 6 8.31 2.99 0.22
CA PHE A 6 7.66 1.99 -0.63
C PHE A 6 6.60 2.62 -1.54
N ALA A 7 5.86 3.62 -1.04
CA ALA A 7 4.82 4.31 -1.79
C ALA A 7 5.36 4.97 -3.07
N GLU A 8 6.52 5.62 -3.00
CA GLU A 8 7.18 6.24 -4.16
C GLU A 8 7.67 5.21 -5.19
N ARG A 9 7.96 3.98 -4.77
CA ARG A 9 8.32 2.89 -5.70
C ARG A 9 7.11 2.14 -6.25
N HIS A 10 5.98 2.23 -5.57
CA HIS A 10 4.75 1.52 -5.91
C HIS A 10 3.81 2.36 -6.77
N ILE A 11 3.70 3.65 -6.48
CA ILE A 11 2.87 4.60 -7.23
C ILE A 11 3.67 5.06 -8.45
N GLY A 12 3.19 4.73 -9.64
CA GLY A 12 3.85 5.06 -10.90
C GLY A 12 3.96 6.56 -11.17
N PRO A 13 2.83 7.31 -11.18
CA PRO A 13 2.85 8.75 -11.42
C PRO A 13 3.52 9.50 -10.27
N ASP A 14 4.51 10.32 -10.60
CA ASP A 14 5.12 11.25 -9.65
C ASP A 14 4.27 12.53 -9.52
N ALA A 15 4.79 13.53 -8.79
CA ALA A 15 4.10 14.80 -8.61
C ALA A 15 3.88 15.57 -9.93
N HIS A 16 4.82 15.47 -10.87
CA HIS A 16 4.72 16.15 -12.17
C HIS A 16 3.66 15.47 -13.05
N ASP A 17 3.70 14.15 -13.12
CA ASP A 17 2.72 13.36 -13.89
C ASP A 17 1.32 13.52 -13.32
N THR A 18 1.19 13.43 -11.99
CA THR A 18 -0.07 13.69 -11.28
C THR A 18 -0.60 15.09 -11.61
N GLY A 19 0.26 16.12 -11.59
CA GLY A 19 -0.14 17.47 -11.97
C GLY A 19 -0.60 17.59 -13.42
N THR A 20 0.03 16.87 -14.35
CA THR A 20 -0.37 16.83 -15.76
C THR A 20 -1.75 16.16 -15.93
N MET A 21 -1.98 15.05 -15.23
CA MET A 21 -3.25 14.33 -15.26
C MET A 21 -4.40 15.16 -14.67
N LEU A 22 -4.19 15.81 -13.53
CA LEU A 22 -5.22 16.65 -12.89
C LEU A 22 -5.65 17.81 -13.79
N LYS A 23 -4.69 18.44 -14.50
CA LYS A 23 -4.98 19.48 -15.50
C LYS A 23 -5.83 18.96 -16.65
N ALA A 24 -5.55 17.77 -17.16
CA ALA A 24 -6.35 17.15 -18.22
C ALA A 24 -7.78 16.85 -17.78
N ILE A 25 -7.97 16.46 -16.51
CA ILE A 25 -9.28 16.21 -15.90
C ILE A 25 -10.02 17.53 -15.59
N GLY A 26 -9.30 18.63 -15.39
CA GLY A 26 -9.86 19.94 -15.07
C GLY A 26 -10.17 20.13 -13.59
N VAL A 27 -9.35 19.56 -12.71
CA VAL A 27 -9.42 19.72 -11.25
C VAL A 27 -8.08 20.23 -10.70
N SER A 28 -8.12 20.91 -9.56
CA SER A 28 -6.95 21.55 -8.96
C SER A 28 -6.14 20.63 -8.04
N SER A 29 -6.73 19.54 -7.55
CA SER A 29 -6.08 18.61 -6.61
C SER A 29 -6.66 17.20 -6.65
N LEU A 30 -5.92 16.26 -6.07
CA LEU A 30 -6.40 14.89 -5.79
C LEU A 30 -7.60 14.90 -4.84
N ASP A 31 -7.62 15.79 -3.84
CA ASP A 31 -8.73 15.91 -2.89
C ASP A 31 -10.02 16.34 -3.59
N GLU A 32 -9.95 17.34 -4.47
CA GLU A 32 -11.10 17.80 -5.27
C GLU A 32 -11.61 16.66 -6.17
N LEU A 33 -10.70 15.92 -6.80
CA LEU A 33 -11.06 14.75 -7.61
C LEU A 33 -11.81 13.70 -6.79
N ILE A 34 -11.33 13.38 -5.58
CA ILE A 34 -11.95 12.41 -4.68
C ILE A 34 -13.32 12.89 -4.23
N GLU A 35 -13.47 14.17 -3.86
CA GLU A 35 -14.76 14.76 -3.43
C GLU A 35 -15.83 14.70 -4.52
N ARG A 36 -15.44 14.95 -5.78
CA ARG A 36 -16.36 14.87 -6.91
C ARG A 36 -16.72 13.44 -7.31
N THR A 37 -15.93 12.45 -6.88
CA THR A 37 -16.09 11.04 -7.29
C THR A 37 -16.78 10.20 -6.23
N VAL A 38 -16.44 10.38 -4.95
CA VAL A 38 -16.96 9.57 -3.84
C VAL A 38 -18.05 10.33 -3.10
N PRO A 39 -19.32 9.85 -3.09
CA PRO A 39 -20.40 10.50 -2.35
C PRO A 39 -20.07 10.62 -0.85
N GLY A 40 -20.23 11.82 -0.30
CA GLY A 40 -19.85 12.11 1.09
C GLY A 40 -20.52 11.20 2.13
N GLY A 41 -21.75 10.72 1.86
CA GLY A 41 -22.49 9.83 2.76
C GLY A 41 -21.86 8.44 2.96
N ILE A 42 -20.93 8.03 2.09
CA ILE A 42 -20.20 6.75 2.19
C ILE A 42 -18.69 6.92 2.35
N ARG A 43 -18.18 8.16 2.36
CA ARG A 43 -16.76 8.44 2.53
C ARG A 43 -16.38 8.25 4.01
N LEU A 44 -15.29 7.52 4.26
CA LEU A 44 -14.76 7.37 5.61
C LEU A 44 -14.24 8.72 6.12
N GLY A 45 -14.81 9.21 7.22
CA GLY A 45 -14.48 10.52 7.82
C GLY A 45 -13.26 10.51 8.75
N GLN A 46 -12.47 9.43 8.76
CA GLN A 46 -11.29 9.27 9.61
C GLN A 46 -10.21 8.49 8.87
N ALA A 47 -8.96 8.65 9.31
CA ALA A 47 -7.87 7.82 8.82
C ALA A 47 -8.07 6.35 9.20
N LEU A 48 -7.53 5.43 8.40
CA LEU A 48 -7.50 4.02 8.75
C LEU A 48 -6.65 3.82 10.01
N GLN A 49 -7.16 3.01 10.95
CA GLN A 49 -6.46 2.66 12.18
C GLN A 49 -5.41 1.57 11.91
N LEU A 50 -4.31 1.97 11.27
CA LEU A 50 -3.19 1.10 10.94
C LEU A 50 -1.94 1.55 11.70
N GLY A 51 -0.97 0.63 11.86
CA GLY A 51 0.35 0.97 12.38
C GLY A 51 1.12 1.91 11.45
N ARG A 52 2.25 2.44 11.92
CA ARG A 52 3.12 3.27 11.08
C ARG A 52 3.53 2.53 9.79
N PRO A 53 3.76 3.24 8.68
CA PRO A 53 4.38 2.63 7.51
C PRO A 53 5.74 2.04 7.88
N LEU A 54 6.03 0.88 7.30
CA LEU A 54 7.31 0.20 7.40
C LEU A 54 8.11 0.43 6.12
N THR A 55 9.43 0.53 6.26
CA THR A 55 10.32 0.41 5.11
C THR A 55 10.29 -1.03 4.58
N GLU A 56 10.65 -1.23 3.30
CA GLU A 56 10.75 -2.57 2.72
C GLU A 56 11.67 -3.49 3.54
N ARG A 57 12.78 -2.93 4.07
CA ARG A 57 13.74 -3.67 4.89
C ARG A 57 13.14 -4.10 6.22
N GLU A 58 12.41 -3.21 6.90
CA GLU A 58 11.71 -3.53 8.15
C GLU A 58 10.64 -4.60 7.92
N GLN A 59 9.85 -4.45 6.86
CA GLN A 59 8.80 -5.41 6.50
C GLN A 59 9.39 -6.80 6.23
N LEU A 60 10.47 -6.89 5.44
CA LEU A 60 11.13 -8.16 5.15
C LEU A 60 11.71 -8.81 6.41
N ALA A 61 12.33 -8.02 7.30
CA ALA A 61 12.86 -8.52 8.57
C ALA A 61 11.74 -9.05 9.48
N GLY A 62 10.62 -8.31 9.59
CA GLY A 62 9.46 -8.72 10.36
C GLY A 62 8.84 -10.01 9.83
N MET A 63 8.65 -10.12 8.51
CA MET A 63 8.11 -11.32 7.87
C MET A 63 9.01 -12.53 8.05
N LYS A 64 10.34 -12.36 7.98
CA LYS A 64 11.30 -13.43 8.30
C LYS A 64 11.18 -13.89 9.75
N ALA A 65 11.05 -12.97 10.70
CA ALA A 65 10.91 -13.29 12.11
C ALA A 65 9.59 -14.02 12.42
N ILE A 66 8.50 -13.70 11.71
CA ILE A 66 7.23 -14.41 11.81
C ILE A 66 7.36 -15.81 11.19
N GLY A 67 7.90 -15.90 9.98
CA GLY A 67 8.08 -17.18 9.26
C GLY A 67 9.01 -18.16 9.97
N ALA A 68 10.00 -17.66 10.71
CA ALA A 68 10.90 -18.49 11.53
C ALA A 68 10.20 -19.22 12.69
N ARG A 69 8.94 -18.88 12.99
CA ARG A 69 8.12 -19.57 14.00
C ARG A 69 7.39 -20.79 13.44
N ASN A 70 7.41 -20.98 12.11
CA ASN A 70 6.79 -22.14 11.48
C ASN A 70 7.73 -23.35 11.57
N ASP A 71 7.17 -24.52 11.85
CA ASP A 71 7.89 -25.78 11.81
C ASP A 71 7.78 -26.42 10.41
N VAL A 72 8.92 -26.72 9.81
CA VAL A 72 8.98 -27.40 8.51
C VAL A 72 9.03 -28.90 8.74
N PHE A 73 7.89 -29.57 8.56
CA PHE A 73 7.78 -31.02 8.67
C PHE A 73 7.98 -31.71 7.32
N ARG A 74 8.45 -32.96 7.38
CA ARG A 74 8.19 -33.92 6.30
C ARG A 74 6.74 -34.36 6.41
N SER A 75 5.88 -33.72 5.63
CA SER A 75 4.43 -33.93 5.69
C SER A 75 4.00 -34.99 4.67
N TYR A 76 3.51 -36.14 5.17
CA TYR A 76 2.94 -37.22 4.35
C TYR A 76 1.41 -37.24 4.38
N ILE A 77 0.80 -36.07 4.48
CA ILE A 77 -0.65 -35.90 4.57
C ILE A 77 -1.31 -36.27 3.23
N GLY A 78 -0.67 -35.96 2.10
CA GLY A 78 -1.18 -36.22 0.77
C GLY A 78 -2.34 -35.28 0.43
N MET A 79 -3.48 -35.84 0.02
CA MET A 79 -4.71 -35.09 -0.30
C MET A 79 -4.52 -34.00 -1.37
N GLY A 80 -3.66 -34.26 -2.38
CA GLY A 80 -3.43 -33.34 -3.49
C GLY A 80 -2.21 -32.41 -3.33
N TYR A 81 -1.48 -32.51 -2.22
CA TYR A 81 -0.17 -31.88 -2.02
C TYR A 81 0.85 -32.97 -1.64
N TYR A 82 1.94 -33.08 -2.39
CA TYR A 82 2.93 -34.15 -2.28
C TYR A 82 4.34 -33.57 -2.20
#